data_AF-A0A8S4GX80-F1
#
_entry.id   AF-A0A8S4GX80-F1
#
_cell.length_a   1.000
_cell.length_b   1.000
_cell.length_c   1.000
_cell.angle_alpha   90.00
_cell.angle_beta   90.00
_cell.angle_gamma   90.00
#
_symmetry.space_group_name_H-M   'P 1'
#
loop_
_entity.id
_entity.type
_entity.pdbx_description
1 polymer ?
#
loop_
_entity_poly.entity_id
_entity_poly.type
_entity_poly.pdbx_seq_one_letter_code
_entity_poly.pdbx_strand_id
1 'polypeptide(L)'
;MDPTLWKKPEMVNRLYAHVEFLKRQLTIAQADAAAAQPAGPAPGSLPPGVVTKKLSEFEAMRRAAAASSEPATPAAVLGVAEKHLCDMRCRDVCVIDLTRREGFAPADAVVLATVDSPEQVWASAGGLMYQLRVTFPGESWAHTHMYGSEGSDWVCIDLGRTMVNVLTQEGREYYDIEGQWADADGGNVRRVAGAPPPSAPQQSIADLAD
;
A
#
# COMPACT_ATOMS: atom_id res chain seq x y z
N MET A 1 -7.04 31.12 14.27
CA MET A 1 -6.33 29.85 14.48
C MET A 1 -4.86 30.10 14.28
N ASP A 2 -4.00 29.59 15.15
CA ASP A 2 -2.55 29.79 15.04
C ASP A 2 -2.01 28.99 13.83
N PRO A 3 -1.41 29.66 12.82
CA PRO A 3 -0.92 29.05 11.59
C PRO A 3 0.39 28.26 11.78
N THR A 4 0.78 27.94 13.02
CA THR A 4 1.96 27.11 13.33
C THR A 4 1.62 25.85 14.13
N LEU A 5 0.35 25.67 14.53
CA LEU A 5 -0.15 24.50 15.28
C LEU A 5 0.06 23.16 14.57
N TRP A 6 0.26 23.16 13.25
CA TRP A 6 0.43 21.99 12.38
C TRP A 6 1.86 21.41 12.38
N LYS A 7 2.85 22.12 12.96
CA LYS A 7 4.24 21.63 13.06
C LYS A 7 4.47 20.62 14.20
N LYS A 8 3.41 20.23 14.91
CA LYS A 8 3.52 19.35 16.07
C LYS A 8 3.48 17.86 15.62
N PRO A 9 4.44 17.02 16.07
CA PRO A 9 4.51 15.59 15.74
C PRO A 9 3.22 14.80 16.01
N GLU A 10 2.42 15.26 16.96
CA GLU A 10 1.13 14.68 17.36
C GLU A 10 0.00 14.78 16.32
N MET A 11 0.11 15.64 15.29
CA MET A 11 -0.86 15.71 14.19
C MET A 11 -0.53 14.78 13.02
N VAL A 12 0.75 14.51 12.76
CA VAL A 12 1.16 13.51 11.75
C VAL A 12 0.93 12.09 12.28
N ASN A 13 1.09 11.92 13.60
CA ASN A 13 0.55 10.78 14.31
C ASN A 13 -0.95 10.58 14.09
N ARG A 14 -1.78 11.53 13.63
CA ARG A 14 -3.20 11.27 13.32
C ARG A 14 -3.43 10.56 11.99
N LEU A 15 -2.58 10.76 10.98
CA LEU A 15 -2.75 10.07 9.68
C LEU A 15 -2.38 8.59 9.85
N TYR A 16 -1.22 8.34 10.46
CA TYR A 16 -0.83 6.99 10.84
C TYR A 16 -1.66 6.44 12.00
N ALA A 17 -2.14 7.23 12.99
CA ALA A 17 -3.08 6.74 14.01
C ALA A 17 -4.48 6.46 13.48
N HIS A 18 -4.91 7.07 12.36
CA HIS A 18 -6.15 6.71 11.69
C HIS A 18 -5.99 5.39 10.93
N VAL A 19 -4.84 5.20 10.27
CA VAL A 19 -4.44 3.92 9.71
C VAL A 19 -4.33 2.86 10.81
N GLU A 20 -3.73 3.16 11.97
CA GLU A 20 -3.68 2.27 13.15
C GLU A 20 -5.06 2.04 13.76
N PHE A 21 -5.94 3.04 13.82
CA PHE A 21 -7.32 2.88 14.29
C PHE A 21 -8.09 1.92 13.37
N LEU A 22 -7.94 2.07 12.05
CA LEU A 22 -8.56 1.18 11.07
C LEU A 22 -7.93 -0.23 11.09
N LYS A 23 -6.60 -0.35 11.21
CA LYS A 23 -5.90 -1.63 11.38
C LYS A 23 -6.38 -2.35 12.64
N ARG A 24 -6.51 -1.63 13.76
CA ARG A 24 -6.98 -2.18 15.04
C ARG A 24 -8.47 -2.55 15.02
N GLN A 25 -9.31 -1.79 14.34
CA GLN A 25 -10.72 -2.14 14.09
C GLN A 25 -10.85 -3.38 13.19
N LEU A 26 -10.00 -3.52 12.18
CA LEU A 26 -9.98 -4.67 11.29
C LEU A 26 -9.44 -5.93 11.98
N THR A 27 -8.42 -5.82 12.83
CA THR A 27 -7.92 -6.93 13.66
C THR A 27 -9.00 -7.44 14.63
N ILE A 28 -9.78 -6.53 15.24
CA ILE A 28 -10.94 -6.89 16.08
C ILE A 28 -12.02 -7.60 15.25
N ALA A 29 -12.37 -7.06 14.08
CA ALA A 29 -13.34 -7.69 13.19
C ALA A 29 -12.88 -9.08 12.66
N GLN A 30 -11.59 -9.27 12.40
CA GLN A 30 -11.00 -10.56 11.99
C GLN A 30 -10.91 -11.56 13.14
N ALA A 31 -10.66 -11.09 14.38
CA ALA A 31 -10.71 -11.93 15.58
C ALA A 31 -12.14 -12.37 15.90
N ASP A 32 -13.13 -11.49 15.72
CA ASP A 32 -14.56 -11.84 15.85
C ASP A 32 -15.01 -12.80 14.74
N ALA A 33 -14.51 -12.62 13.51
CA ALA A 33 -14.77 -13.55 12.40
C ALA A 33 -14.09 -14.92 12.58
N ALA A 34 -12.95 -14.99 13.28
CA ALA A 34 -12.29 -16.25 13.63
C ALA A 34 -12.98 -16.98 14.81
N ALA A 35 -13.66 -16.24 15.69
CA ALA A 35 -14.47 -16.80 16.77
C ALA A 35 -15.86 -17.27 16.29
N ALA A 36 -16.38 -16.68 15.22
CA ALA A 36 -17.60 -17.15 14.55
C ALA A 36 -17.28 -18.28 13.57
N GLN A 37 -17.36 -19.53 14.04
CA GLN A 37 -17.52 -20.66 13.12
C GLN A 37 -18.74 -20.38 12.20
N PRO A 38 -18.63 -20.53 10.87
CA PRO A 38 -19.77 -20.25 10.01
C PRO A 38 -20.85 -21.30 10.28
N ALA A 39 -21.96 -20.86 10.87
CA ALA A 39 -23.20 -21.62 10.80
C ALA A 39 -23.55 -21.77 9.32
N GLY A 40 -23.38 -22.98 8.79
CA GLY A 40 -23.78 -23.31 7.43
C GLY A 40 -25.27 -22.99 7.20
N PRO A 41 -25.68 -22.66 5.97
CA PRO A 41 -27.07 -22.39 5.67
C PRO A 41 -27.94 -23.62 5.99
N ALA A 42 -29.11 -23.38 6.57
CA ALA A 42 -30.12 -24.40 6.84
C ALA A 42 -30.48 -25.18 5.55
N PRO A 43 -30.72 -26.50 5.61
CA PRO A 43 -30.93 -27.31 4.43
C PRO A 43 -32.35 -27.07 3.88
N GLY A 44 -32.46 -26.47 2.69
CA GLY A 44 -33.76 -26.34 2.03
C GLY A 44 -33.75 -25.51 0.75
N SER A 45 -33.90 -26.20 -0.38
CA SER A 45 -34.17 -25.70 -1.72
C SER A 45 -32.96 -25.30 -2.59
N LEU A 46 -32.20 -26.32 -3.02
CA LEU A 46 -31.54 -26.29 -4.32
C LEU A 46 -32.35 -27.17 -5.29
N PRO A 47 -32.60 -26.73 -6.54
CA PRO A 47 -33.28 -27.54 -7.54
C PRO A 47 -32.45 -28.79 -7.89
N PRO A 48 -33.09 -29.95 -8.14
CA PRO A 48 -32.37 -31.19 -8.41
C PRO A 48 -31.68 -31.11 -9.78
N GLY A 49 -30.34 -31.12 -9.79
CA GLY A 49 -29.56 -31.40 -11.02
C GLY A 49 -28.32 -30.55 -11.31
N VAL A 50 -27.96 -29.54 -10.51
CA VAL A 50 -26.78 -28.70 -10.79
C VAL A 50 -25.61 -29.05 -9.87
N VAL A 51 -24.81 -30.02 -10.34
CA VAL A 51 -23.39 -30.32 -10.04
C VAL A 51 -22.81 -29.80 -8.70
N THR A 52 -23.04 -30.55 -7.62
CA THR A 52 -22.36 -30.35 -6.32
C THR A 52 -20.97 -30.96 -6.23
N LYS A 53 -20.50 -31.67 -7.27
CA LYS A 53 -19.21 -32.38 -7.26
C LYS A 53 -18.02 -31.56 -7.75
N LYS A 54 -18.23 -30.50 -8.55
CA LYS A 54 -17.15 -29.71 -9.14
C LYS A 54 -16.59 -28.61 -8.22
N LEU A 55 -17.35 -28.14 -7.24
CA LEU A 55 -16.94 -27.02 -6.38
C LEU A 55 -15.88 -27.42 -5.37
N SER A 56 -16.05 -28.55 -4.67
CA SER A 56 -15.06 -29.03 -3.69
C SER A 56 -13.75 -29.47 -4.34
N GLU A 57 -13.82 -30.07 -5.54
CA GLU A 57 -12.64 -30.42 -6.33
C GLU A 57 -11.91 -29.16 -6.83
N PHE A 58 -12.64 -28.13 -7.29
CA PHE A 58 -12.06 -26.86 -7.69
C PHE A 58 -11.45 -26.08 -6.51
N GLU A 59 -12.10 -26.12 -5.35
CA GLU A 59 -11.58 -25.53 -4.10
C GLU A 59 -10.35 -26.28 -3.60
N ALA A 60 -10.34 -27.61 -3.66
CA ALA A 60 -9.17 -28.42 -3.32
C ALA A 60 -8.01 -28.17 -4.30
N MET A 61 -8.30 -28.02 -5.59
CA MET A 61 -7.30 -27.72 -6.62
C MET A 61 -6.75 -26.30 -6.47
N ARG A 62 -7.60 -25.32 -6.11
CA ARG A 62 -7.18 -23.94 -5.76
C ARG A 62 -6.33 -23.92 -4.49
N ARG A 63 -6.69 -24.72 -3.47
CA ARG A 63 -5.96 -24.82 -2.21
C ARG A 63 -4.60 -25.53 -2.41
N ALA A 64 -4.56 -26.55 -3.26
CA ALA A 64 -3.33 -27.23 -3.65
C ALA A 64 -2.42 -26.32 -4.51
N ALA A 65 -2.99 -25.52 -5.41
CA ALA A 65 -2.26 -24.51 -6.19
C ALA A 65 -1.69 -23.39 -5.29
N ALA A 66 -2.46 -22.91 -4.31
CA ALA A 66 -1.99 -21.93 -3.32
C ALA A 66 -0.92 -22.49 -2.37
N ALA A 67 -0.92 -23.81 -2.12
CA ALA A 67 0.08 -24.47 -1.26
C ALA A 67 1.39 -24.83 -1.98
N SER A 68 1.45 -24.69 -3.31
CA SER A 68 2.62 -25.06 -4.13
C SER A 68 3.45 -23.87 -4.63
N SER A 69 3.00 -22.63 -4.37
CA SER A 69 3.82 -21.43 -4.51
C SER A 69 4.47 -21.08 -3.17
N GLU A 70 5.79 -20.84 -3.14
CA GLU A 70 6.41 -20.20 -1.97
C GLU A 70 5.71 -18.87 -1.69
N PRO A 71 5.41 -18.54 -0.42
CA PRO A 71 4.74 -17.28 -0.09
C PRO A 71 5.60 -16.10 -0.55
N ALA A 72 4.96 -15.05 -1.06
CA ALA A 72 5.65 -13.89 -1.59
C ALA A 72 6.55 -13.28 -0.50
N THR A 73 7.87 -13.33 -0.72
CA THR A 73 8.82 -12.73 0.22
C THR A 73 8.74 -11.20 0.16
N PRO A 74 9.02 -10.47 1.26
CA PRO A 74 9.00 -9.01 1.24
C PRO A 74 9.94 -8.41 0.19
N ALA A 75 11.09 -9.05 -0.04
CA ALA A 75 12.02 -8.65 -1.08
C ALA A 75 11.43 -8.81 -2.50
N ALA A 76 10.67 -9.88 -2.75
CA ALA A 76 10.00 -10.08 -4.03
C ALA A 76 8.87 -9.05 -4.24
N VAL A 77 8.07 -8.78 -3.20
CA VAL A 77 7.02 -7.75 -3.23
C VAL A 77 7.60 -6.36 -3.49
N LEU A 78 8.68 -6.00 -2.79
CA LEU A 78 9.42 -4.77 -3.00
C LEU A 78 9.93 -4.65 -4.43
N GLY A 79 10.53 -5.71 -4.99
CA GLY A 79 11.00 -5.72 -6.37
C GLY A 79 9.90 -5.48 -7.40
N VAL A 80 8.71 -6.04 -7.19
CA VAL A 80 7.54 -5.78 -8.04
C VAL A 80 7.07 -4.34 -7.91
N ALA A 81 7.03 -3.80 -6.68
CA ALA A 81 6.65 -2.40 -6.45
C ALA A 81 7.60 -1.42 -7.14
N GLU A 82 8.92 -1.57 -6.96
CA GLU A 82 9.92 -0.74 -7.60
C GLU A 82 9.80 -0.76 -9.12
N LYS A 83 9.72 -1.97 -9.70
CA LYS A 83 9.60 -2.14 -11.15
C LYS A 83 8.31 -1.50 -11.68
N HIS A 84 7.17 -1.77 -11.04
CA HIS A 84 5.88 -1.25 -11.46
C HIS A 84 5.84 0.27 -11.43
N LEU A 85 6.35 0.89 -10.36
CA LEU A 85 6.39 2.36 -10.23
C LEU A 85 7.29 2.98 -11.31
N CYS A 86 8.42 2.34 -11.64
CA CYS A 86 9.26 2.78 -12.75
C CYS A 86 8.54 2.64 -14.11
N ASP A 87 7.85 1.52 -14.35
CA ASP A 87 7.08 1.28 -15.57
C ASP A 87 5.94 2.30 -15.74
N MET A 88 5.32 2.72 -14.64
CA MET A 88 4.31 3.79 -14.58
C MET A 88 4.89 5.21 -14.69
N ARG A 89 6.21 5.32 -14.90
CA ARG A 89 6.95 6.59 -15.01
C ARG A 89 6.81 7.48 -13.77
N CYS A 90 6.67 6.88 -12.59
CA CYS A 90 6.79 7.61 -11.34
C CYS A 90 8.21 8.18 -11.21
N ARG A 91 8.31 9.35 -10.56
CA ARG A 91 9.57 10.06 -10.29
C ARG A 91 9.99 9.90 -8.84
N ASP A 92 11.27 10.15 -8.60
CA ASP A 92 11.92 10.13 -7.29
C ASP A 92 11.50 8.90 -6.46
N VAL A 93 11.47 7.74 -7.12
CA VAL A 93 11.09 6.50 -6.44
C VAL A 93 12.20 6.13 -5.48
N CYS A 94 11.89 6.04 -4.19
CA CYS A 94 12.86 5.68 -3.17
C CYS A 94 12.27 4.69 -2.17
N VAL A 95 13.17 3.99 -1.49
CA VAL A 95 12.86 2.99 -0.47
C VAL A 95 13.57 3.40 0.81
N ILE A 96 12.80 3.56 1.88
CA ILE A 96 13.30 3.80 3.23
C ILE A 96 13.32 2.45 3.95
N ASP A 97 14.51 2.00 4.35
CA ASP A 97 14.72 0.78 5.16
C ASP A 97 14.46 1.10 6.63
N LEU A 98 13.48 0.42 7.23
CA LEU A 98 13.11 0.57 8.64
C LEU A 98 13.55 -0.60 9.51
N THR A 99 14.20 -1.63 8.94
CA THR A 99 14.58 -2.85 9.68
C THR A 99 15.57 -2.61 10.80
N ARG A 100 16.31 -1.50 10.75
CA ARG A 100 17.35 -1.13 11.71
C ARG A 100 16.92 -0.06 12.70
N ARG A 101 15.70 0.46 12.60
CA ARG A 101 15.21 1.49 13.54
C ARG A 101 14.78 0.84 14.85
N GLU A 102 15.25 1.41 15.95
CA GLU A 102 14.76 1.06 17.28
C GLU A 102 13.38 1.70 17.50
N GLY A 103 12.40 0.91 17.93
CA GLY A 103 11.03 1.37 18.17
C GLY A 103 9.99 0.71 17.26
N PHE A 104 8.78 1.30 17.22
CA PHE A 104 7.69 0.78 16.40
C PHE A 104 7.85 1.26 14.96
N ALA A 105 8.13 0.32 14.06
CA ALA A 105 8.09 0.54 12.61
C ALA A 105 6.80 -0.07 12.03
N PRO A 106 6.02 0.68 11.23
CA PRO A 106 4.77 0.19 10.66
C PRO A 106 4.96 -0.85 9.54
N ALA A 107 6.19 -0.99 9.02
CA ALA A 107 6.62 -1.96 8.02
C ALA A 107 8.16 -2.07 8.05
N ASP A 108 8.73 -3.02 7.31
CA ASP A 108 10.20 -3.10 7.17
C ASP A 108 10.73 -2.12 6.12
N ALA A 109 9.91 -1.79 5.12
CA ALA A 109 10.26 -0.87 4.06
C ALA A 109 9.10 0.05 3.73
N VAL A 110 9.41 1.33 3.51
CA VAL A 110 8.48 2.32 2.95
C VAL A 110 8.98 2.73 1.58
N VAL A 111 8.17 2.47 0.55
CA VAL A 111 8.40 2.93 -0.81
C VAL A 111 7.66 4.24 -1.01
N LEU A 112 8.33 5.24 -1.55
CA LEU A 112 7.75 6.51 -1.96
C LEU A 112 7.90 6.67 -3.46
N ALA A 113 6.88 7.21 -4.12
CA ALA A 113 6.88 7.55 -5.53
C ALA A 113 6.12 8.84 -5.76
N THR A 114 6.71 9.74 -6.55
CA THR A 114 6.08 11.01 -6.94
C THR A 114 5.46 10.89 -8.34
N VAL A 115 4.30 11.49 -8.54
CA VAL A 115 3.60 11.57 -9.83
C VAL A 115 3.09 12.99 -10.11
N ASP A 116 2.60 13.25 -11.33
CA ASP A 116 2.18 14.60 -11.75
C ASP A 116 0.73 14.95 -11.39
N SER A 117 -0.14 13.95 -11.22
CA SER A 117 -1.55 14.21 -11.01
C SER A 117 -2.23 13.19 -10.09
N PRO A 118 -3.34 13.57 -9.42
CA PRO A 118 -4.14 12.66 -8.59
C PRO A 118 -4.67 11.44 -9.36
N GLU A 119 -4.98 11.59 -10.65
CA GLU A 119 -5.38 10.47 -11.50
C GLU A 119 -4.23 9.47 -11.67
N GLN A 120 -3.00 9.96 -11.86
CA GLN A 120 -1.82 9.10 -11.93
C GLN A 120 -1.51 8.45 -10.57
N VAL A 121 -1.80 9.12 -9.44
CA VAL A 121 -1.68 8.53 -8.10
C VAL A 121 -2.55 7.27 -8.02
N TRP A 122 -3.85 7.41 -8.33
CA TRP A 122 -4.79 6.30 -8.26
C TRP A 122 -4.47 5.18 -9.26
N ALA A 123 -4.15 5.54 -10.51
CA ALA A 123 -3.81 4.57 -11.55
C ALA A 123 -2.55 3.77 -11.22
N SER A 124 -1.51 4.43 -10.69
CA SER A 124 -0.26 3.76 -10.30
C SER A 124 -0.49 2.79 -9.13
N ALA A 125 -1.25 3.22 -8.12
CA ALA A 125 -1.58 2.41 -6.97
C ALA A 125 -2.46 1.20 -7.33
N GLY A 126 -3.55 1.41 -8.08
CA GLY A 126 -4.42 0.33 -8.55
C GLY A 126 -3.69 -0.65 -9.48
N GLY A 127 -2.82 -0.12 -10.35
CA GLY A 127 -1.95 -0.92 -11.21
C GLY A 127 -1.00 -1.83 -10.41
N LEU A 128 -0.45 -1.34 -9.30
CA LEU A 128 0.46 -2.14 -8.47
C LEU A 128 -0.27 -3.34 -7.86
N MET A 129 -1.47 -3.10 -7.31
CA MET A 129 -2.33 -4.16 -6.77
C MET A 129 -2.65 -5.23 -7.82
N TYR A 130 -2.89 -4.82 -9.06
CA TYR A 130 -3.09 -5.74 -10.17
C TYR A 130 -1.80 -6.54 -10.48
N GLN A 131 -0.65 -5.88 -10.60
CA GLN A 131 0.64 -6.54 -10.87
C GLN A 131 1.02 -7.56 -9.80
N LEU A 132 0.78 -7.26 -8.52
CA LEU A 132 1.04 -8.19 -7.42
C LEU A 132 0.18 -9.44 -7.53
N ARG A 133 -1.12 -9.31 -7.85
CA ARG A 133 -2.03 -10.45 -8.04
C ARG A 133 -1.64 -11.34 -9.23
N VAL A 134 -1.13 -10.74 -10.30
CA VAL A 134 -0.67 -11.47 -11.49
C VAL A 134 0.67 -12.16 -11.23
N THR A 135 1.59 -11.48 -10.53
CA THR A 135 2.96 -11.98 -10.29
C THR A 135 3.00 -13.08 -9.25
N PHE A 136 2.12 -13.03 -8.24
CA PHE A 136 2.05 -14.01 -7.17
C PHE A 136 0.68 -14.73 -7.18
N PRO A 137 0.41 -15.56 -8.21
CA PRO A 137 -0.84 -16.30 -8.31
C PRO A 137 -0.88 -17.36 -7.21
N GLY A 138 -1.72 -17.15 -6.20
CA GLY A 138 -1.82 -18.04 -5.03
C GLY A 138 -1.66 -17.32 -3.70
N GLU A 139 -1.02 -16.14 -3.72
CA GLU A 139 -0.86 -15.30 -2.53
C GLU A 139 -2.18 -14.64 -2.13
N SER A 140 -2.47 -14.62 -0.82
CA SER A 140 -3.69 -14.02 -0.29
C SER A 140 -3.47 -12.55 0.02
N TRP A 141 -3.84 -11.68 -0.92
CA TRP A 141 -3.84 -10.22 -0.74
C TRP A 141 -5.04 -9.70 0.09
N ALA A 142 -5.69 -10.56 0.88
CA ALA A 142 -6.90 -10.21 1.63
C ALA A 142 -6.65 -9.25 2.81
N HIS A 143 -5.41 -9.24 3.32
CA HIS A 143 -4.98 -8.34 4.40
C HIS A 143 -4.37 -7.03 3.87
N THR A 144 -4.29 -6.88 2.55
CA THR A 144 -3.78 -5.66 1.92
C THR A 144 -4.86 -4.61 1.83
N HIS A 145 -4.50 -3.39 2.19
CA HIS A 145 -5.41 -2.25 2.15
C HIS A 145 -4.82 -1.11 1.34
N MET A 146 -5.68 -0.46 0.57
CA MET A 146 -5.37 0.79 -0.11
C MET A 146 -6.11 1.91 0.62
N TYR A 147 -5.37 2.92 1.04
CA TYR A 147 -5.84 4.11 1.74
C TYR A 147 -5.70 5.32 0.83
N GLY A 148 -6.69 6.21 0.86
CA GLY A 148 -6.84 7.30 -0.10
C GLY A 148 -8.06 7.07 -0.99
N SER A 149 -8.54 8.14 -1.62
CA SER A 149 -9.69 8.11 -2.53
C SER A 149 -9.26 8.48 -3.94
N GLU A 150 -10.09 8.14 -4.92
CA GLU A 150 -9.93 8.67 -6.27
C GLU A 150 -9.94 10.21 -6.22
N GLY A 151 -9.02 10.84 -6.96
CA GLY A 151 -8.80 12.30 -6.92
C GLY A 151 -8.00 12.81 -5.72
N SER A 152 -7.45 11.94 -4.88
CA SER A 152 -6.54 12.34 -3.79
C SER A 152 -5.10 12.50 -4.28
N ASP A 153 -4.39 13.48 -3.70
CA ASP A 153 -2.98 13.74 -3.96
C ASP A 153 -2.04 12.67 -3.36
N TRP A 154 -2.60 11.67 -2.69
CA TRP A 154 -1.85 10.57 -2.09
C TRP A 154 -2.68 9.28 -2.07
N VAL A 155 -1.98 8.16 -2.22
CA VAL A 155 -2.50 6.83 -1.90
C VAL A 155 -1.42 6.05 -1.18
N CYS A 156 -1.79 5.36 -0.10
CA CYS A 156 -0.93 4.44 0.63
C CYS A 156 -1.45 3.01 0.46
N ILE A 157 -0.58 2.08 0.12
CA ILE A 157 -0.89 0.65 0.04
C ILE A 157 -0.11 -0.08 1.13
N ASP A 158 -0.84 -0.78 2.00
CA ASP A 158 -0.27 -1.65 3.02
C ASP A 158 -0.16 -3.09 2.50
N LEU A 159 1.08 -3.52 2.20
CA LEU A 159 1.42 -4.88 1.76
C LEU A 159 1.98 -5.73 2.93
N GLY A 160 1.69 -5.35 4.18
CA GLY A 160 2.18 -6.01 5.39
C GLY A 160 3.59 -5.56 5.75
N ARG A 161 4.62 -6.20 5.20
CA ARG A 161 6.03 -5.87 5.49
C ARG A 161 6.58 -4.74 4.62
N THR A 162 5.82 -4.31 3.62
CA THR A 162 6.16 -3.19 2.74
C THR A 162 4.97 -2.26 2.64
N MET A 163 5.19 -0.96 2.79
CA MET A 163 4.19 0.05 2.49
C MET A 163 4.61 0.85 1.26
N VAL A 164 3.66 1.14 0.38
CA VAL A 164 3.93 1.91 -0.84
C VAL A 164 3.07 3.16 -0.83
N ASN A 165 3.70 4.34 -0.88
CA ASN A 165 3.01 5.61 -0.99
C ASN A 165 3.27 6.20 -2.38
N VAL A 166 2.20 6.48 -3.10
CA VAL A 166 2.24 7.24 -4.35
C VAL A 166 1.62 8.60 -4.06
N LEU A 167 2.34 9.68 -4.36
CA LEU A 167 1.93 11.04 -4.02
C LEU A 167 2.16 11.98 -5.21
N THR A 168 1.39 13.07 -5.29
CA THR A 168 1.83 14.23 -6.07
C THR A 168 3.03 14.90 -5.40
N GLN A 169 3.68 15.83 -6.10
CA GLN A 169 4.79 16.60 -5.52
C GLN A 169 4.32 17.35 -4.26
N GLU A 170 3.17 18.02 -4.34
CA GLU A 170 2.56 18.77 -3.24
C GLU A 170 2.20 17.84 -2.08
N GLY A 171 1.66 16.65 -2.37
CA GLY A 171 1.36 15.64 -1.36
C GLY A 171 2.63 15.19 -0.63
N ARG A 172 3.72 14.92 -1.36
CA ARG A 172 5.00 14.49 -0.77
C ARG A 172 5.61 15.55 0.13
N GLU A 173 5.59 16.81 -0.30
CA GLU A 173 6.05 17.96 0.50
C GLU A 173 5.18 18.17 1.74
N TYR A 174 3.86 18.05 1.60
CA TYR A 174 2.91 18.23 2.70
C TYR A 174 3.03 17.15 3.78
N TYR A 175 3.13 15.88 3.37
CA TYR A 175 3.19 14.76 4.32
C TYR A 175 4.59 14.50 4.88
N ASP A 176 5.64 14.94 4.17
CA ASP A 176 7.06 14.81 4.57
C ASP A 176 7.37 13.45 5.22
N ILE A 177 7.01 12.37 4.50
CA ILE A 177 7.21 11.00 4.99
C ILE A 177 8.71 10.71 5.14
N GLU A 178 9.55 11.30 4.29
CA GLU A 178 11.01 11.22 4.40
C GLU A 178 11.51 11.85 5.70
N GLY A 179 11.07 13.06 6.05
CA GLY A 179 11.47 13.72 7.31
C GLY A 179 11.11 12.95 8.58
N GLN A 180 10.14 12.04 8.50
CA GLN A 180 9.74 11.18 9.63
C GLN A 180 10.56 9.90 9.73
N TRP A 181 10.76 9.23 8.59
CA TRP A 181 11.22 7.83 8.55
C TRP A 181 12.64 7.67 7.98
N ALA A 182 13.17 8.66 7.29
CA ALA A 182 14.58 8.70 6.95
C ALA A 182 15.42 8.99 8.19
N ASP A 183 16.64 8.46 8.20
CA ASP A 183 17.66 8.87 9.14
C ASP A 183 18.11 10.30 8.81
N ALA A 184 18.64 11.03 9.80
CA ALA A 184 19.02 12.43 9.62
C ALA A 184 20.11 12.64 8.55
N ASP A 185 20.93 11.62 8.32
CA ASP A 185 21.95 11.57 7.26
C ASP A 185 21.45 10.92 5.96
N GLY A 186 20.20 10.44 5.92
CA GLY A 186 19.60 9.70 4.81
C GLY A 186 20.18 8.30 4.62
N GLY A 187 20.92 7.76 5.60
CA GLY A 187 21.65 6.49 5.47
C GLY A 187 20.77 5.27 5.18
N ASN A 188 19.48 5.35 5.51
CA ASN A 188 18.50 4.30 5.25
C ASN A 188 17.61 4.54 4.01
N VAL A 189 17.88 5.58 3.20
CA VAL A 189 17.11 5.87 1.99
C VAL A 189 17.87 5.43 0.74
N ARG A 190 17.28 4.52 -0.04
CA ARG A 190 17.80 4.10 -1.35
C ARG A 190 16.89 4.61 -2.46
N ARG A 191 17.42 5.42 -3.37
CA ARG A 191 16.73 5.78 -4.61
C ARG A 191 16.81 4.65 -5.63
N VAL A 192 15.68 4.36 -6.27
CA VAL A 192 15.56 3.30 -7.27
C VAL A 192 16.13 3.79 -8.60
N ALA A 193 17.04 3.02 -9.18
CA ALA A 193 17.67 3.36 -10.45
C ALA A 193 16.65 3.33 -11.60
N GLY A 194 16.67 4.33 -12.47
CA GLY A 194 15.79 4.43 -13.64
C GLY A 194 14.52 5.26 -13.44
N ALA A 195 14.17 5.61 -12.19
CA ALA A 195 13.16 6.63 -11.93
C ALA A 195 13.74 8.03 -12.28
N PRO A 196 12.98 8.91 -12.95
CA PRO A 196 13.43 10.28 -13.16
C PRO A 196 13.68 10.98 -11.82
N PRO A 197 14.67 11.89 -11.75
CA PRO A 197 14.91 12.67 -10.54
C PRO A 197 13.70 13.54 -10.18
N PRO A 198 13.61 14.02 -8.92
CA PRO A 198 12.54 14.92 -8.51
C PRO A 198 12.48 16.15 -9.43
N SER A 199 11.26 16.57 -9.77
CA SER A 199 11.04 17.78 -10.56
C SER A 199 11.50 19.00 -9.78
N ALA A 200 12.03 20.01 -10.48
CA ALA A 200 12.14 21.34 -9.87
C ALA A 200 10.74 21.81 -9.43
N PRO A 201 10.61 22.58 -8.33
CA PRO A 201 9.33 23.13 -7.91
C PRO A 201 8.67 23.84 -9.09
N GLN A 202 7.47 23.42 -9.46
CA GLN A 202 6.69 24.12 -10.49
C GLN A 202 6.45 25.53 -9.97
N GLN A 203 7.08 26.52 -10.58
CA GLN A 203 6.81 27.92 -10.27
C GLN A 203 5.32 28.15 -10.39
N SER A 204 4.73 28.71 -9.32
CA SER A 204 3.33 29.03 -9.26
C SER A 204 2.96 29.86 -10.49
N ILE A 205 1.85 29.52 -11.15
CA ILE A 205 1.29 30.31 -12.26
C ILE A 205 0.98 31.75 -11.78
N ALA A 206 0.89 31.99 -10.47
CA ALA A 206 0.77 33.33 -9.89
C ALA A 206 2.01 34.22 -10.12
N ASP A 207 3.20 33.64 -10.30
CA ASP A 207 4.46 34.40 -10.47
C ASP A 207 4.71 34.84 -11.93
N LEU A 208 3.82 34.46 -12.85
CA LEU A 208 3.89 34.77 -14.29
C LEU A 208 2.91 35.87 -14.73
N ALA A 209 2.19 36.47 -13.78
CA ALA A 209 1.19 37.52 -14.03
C ALA A 209 1.63 38.94 -13.62
N ASP A 210 2.89 39.12 -13.19
CA ASP A 210 3.49 40.43 -12.87
C ASP A 210 4.53 40.89 -13.91
#